data_AF-A0AAD4PGV5-F1
#
_entry.id   AF-A0AAD4PGV5-F1
#
_cell.length_a   1.000
_cell.length_b   1.000
_cell.length_c   1.000
_cell.angle_alpha   90.00
_cell.angle_beta   90.00
_cell.angle_gamma   90.00
#
_symmetry.space_group_name_H-M   'P 1'
#
loop_
_entity.id
_entity.type
_entity.pdbx_description
1 polymer ?
#
loop_
_entity_poly.entity_id
_entity_poly.type
_entity_poly.pdbx_seq_one_letter_code
_entity_poly.pdbx_strand_id
1 'polypeptide(L)'
;MKVVLLILIVCSLYEFALAQGAITMATYRSKQQECIKEQKIPDAEAKHVINDRLVPLTSETFKCFHSCIYKKLGLIAKDKLNDAALLIFANMRFSKVPTETMVTKLKACNTKEPVDCKFLFKFDNCLAVSIAG
;
A
#
# COMPACT_ATOMS: atom_id res chain seq x y z
N MET A 1 -21.60 -34.79 -16.74
CA MET A 1 -20.29 -34.13 -16.98
C MET A 1 -20.37 -32.60 -17.03
N LYS A 2 -21.35 -31.97 -17.71
CA LYS A 2 -21.48 -30.50 -17.80
C LYS A 2 -21.67 -29.76 -16.46
N VAL A 3 -22.44 -30.34 -15.53
CA VAL A 3 -22.72 -29.73 -14.22
C VAL A 3 -21.48 -29.70 -13.31
N VAL A 4 -20.68 -30.77 -13.33
CA VAL A 4 -19.43 -30.85 -12.54
C VAL A 4 -18.39 -29.84 -13.02
N LEU A 5 -18.30 -29.62 -14.34
CA LEU A 5 -17.40 -28.63 -14.93
C LEU A 5 -17.80 -27.19 -14.55
N LEU A 6 -19.10 -26.90 -14.51
CA LEU A 6 -19.64 -25.59 -14.08
C LEU A 6 -19.33 -25.28 -12.62
N ILE A 7 -19.44 -26.28 -11.73
CA ILE A 7 -19.12 -26.13 -10.31
C ILE A 7 -17.62 -25.84 -10.12
N LEU A 8 -16.74 -26.56 -10.83
CA LEU A 8 -15.28 -26.32 -10.75
C LEU A 8 -14.90 -24.91 -11.25
N ILE A 9 -15.53 -24.42 -12.31
CA ILE A 9 -15.29 -23.07 -12.83
C ILE A 9 -15.75 -22.01 -11.81
N VAL A 10 -16.94 -22.16 -11.23
CA VAL A 10 -17.45 -21.23 -10.20
C VAL A 10 -16.58 -21.24 -8.94
N CYS A 11 -16.12 -22.41 -8.48
CA CYS A 11 -15.21 -22.52 -7.34
C CYS A 11 -13.86 -21.84 -7.62
N SER A 12 -13.27 -22.06 -8.81
CA SER A 12 -12.01 -21.41 -9.18
C SER A 12 -12.13 -19.89 -9.33
N LEU A 13 -13.28 -19.38 -9.78
CA LEU A 13 -13.55 -17.94 -9.83
C LEU A 13 -13.78 -17.33 -8.44
N TYR A 14 -14.32 -18.11 -7.50
CA TYR A 14 -14.51 -17.67 -6.11
C TYR A 14 -13.17 -17.57 -5.38
N GLU A 15 -12.28 -18.55 -5.56
CA GLU A 15 -10.90 -18.47 -5.05
C GLU A 15 -10.10 -17.35 -5.73
N PHE A 16 -10.32 -17.11 -7.03
CA PHE A 16 -9.71 -15.98 -7.73
C PHE A 16 -10.25 -14.62 -7.27
N ALA A 17 -11.54 -14.55 -6.90
CA ALA A 17 -12.17 -13.35 -6.32
C ALA A 17 -11.72 -13.10 -4.87
N LEU A 18 -11.45 -14.14 -4.08
CA LEU A 18 -10.86 -14.01 -2.75
C LEU A 18 -9.34 -13.72 -2.81
N ALA A 19 -8.66 -14.22 -3.85
CA ALA A 19 -7.25 -13.88 -4.14
C ALA A 19 -7.11 -12.45 -4.68
N GLN A 20 -8.16 -11.90 -5.28
CA GLN A 20 -8.28 -10.47 -5.55
C GLN A 20 -8.65 -9.72 -4.26
N GLY A 21 -7.63 -9.28 -3.50
CA GLY A 21 -7.74 -8.00 -2.79
C GLY A 21 -7.62 -8.00 -1.27
N ALA A 22 -7.20 -9.08 -0.62
CA ALA A 22 -6.76 -8.96 0.77
C ALA A 22 -5.38 -8.26 0.83
N ILE A 23 -5.35 -7.05 1.40
CA ILE A 23 -4.10 -6.35 1.71
C ILE A 23 -3.44 -7.08 2.89
N THR A 24 -2.49 -7.96 2.57
CA THR A 24 -1.70 -8.71 3.55
C THR A 24 -0.23 -8.26 3.55
N MET A 25 0.52 -8.60 4.61
CA MET A 25 1.98 -8.40 4.63
C MET A 25 2.68 -9.11 3.48
N ALA A 26 2.22 -10.30 3.06
CA ALA A 26 2.81 -11.04 1.96
C ALA A 26 2.58 -10.32 0.61
N THR A 27 1.34 -9.88 0.37
CA THR A 27 0.98 -9.08 -0.81
C THR A 27 1.78 -7.78 -0.84
N TYR A 28 1.88 -7.08 0.30
CA TYR A 28 2.69 -5.86 0.42
C TYR A 28 4.16 -6.11 0.07
N ARG A 29 4.80 -7.13 0.65
CA ARG A 29 6.22 -7.46 0.34
C ARG A 29 6.42 -7.82 -1.13
N SER A 30 5.49 -8.55 -1.72
CA SER A 30 5.52 -8.86 -3.15
C SER A 30 5.45 -7.58 -4.00
N LYS A 31 4.49 -6.70 -3.71
CA LYS A 31 4.33 -5.41 -4.43
C LYS A 31 5.50 -4.45 -4.19
N GLN A 32 6.12 -4.50 -3.02
CA GLN A 32 7.35 -3.79 -2.71
C GLN A 32 8.49 -4.18 -3.66
N GLN A 33 8.70 -5.48 -3.89
CA GLN A 33 9.72 -5.97 -4.83
C GLN A 33 9.40 -5.57 -6.28
N GLU A 34 8.13 -5.65 -6.70
CA GLU A 34 7.71 -5.18 -8.03
C GLU A 34 8.00 -3.68 -8.21
N CYS A 35 7.65 -2.85 -7.23
CA CYS A 35 7.84 -1.40 -7.30
C CYS A 35 9.30 -0.96 -7.20
N ILE A 36 10.14 -1.67 -6.45
CA ILE A 36 11.60 -1.44 -6.44
C ILE A 36 12.17 -1.60 -7.85
N LYS A 37 11.78 -2.67 -8.55
CA LYS A 37 12.22 -2.95 -9.93
C LYS A 37 11.65 -1.93 -10.91
N GLU A 38 10.36 -1.64 -10.83
CA GLU A 38 9.66 -0.74 -11.75
C GLU A 38 10.19 0.70 -11.67
N GLN A 39 10.43 1.20 -10.45
CA GLN A 39 10.96 2.54 -10.22
C GLN A 39 12.49 2.61 -10.29
N LYS A 40 13.16 1.47 -10.56
CA LYS A 40 14.63 1.35 -10.64
C LYS A 40 15.34 1.91 -9.41
N ILE A 41 14.81 1.59 -8.22
CA ILE A 41 15.38 2.05 -6.95
C ILE A 41 16.77 1.43 -6.79
N PRO A 42 17.82 2.22 -6.53
CA PRO A 42 19.17 1.69 -6.34
C PRO A 42 19.23 0.67 -5.20
N ASP A 43 20.07 -0.36 -5.32
CA ASP A 43 20.17 -1.45 -4.33
C ASP A 43 20.45 -0.95 -2.91
N ALA A 44 21.23 0.13 -2.77
CA ALA A 44 21.50 0.76 -1.48
C ALA A 44 20.22 1.26 -0.82
N GLU A 45 19.32 1.90 -1.57
CA GLU A 45 18.03 2.38 -1.09
C GLU A 45 17.02 1.23 -0.93
N ALA A 46 17.00 0.29 -1.88
CA ALA A 46 16.11 -0.88 -1.85
C ALA A 46 16.27 -1.69 -0.56
N LYS A 47 17.51 -1.83 -0.05
CA LYS A 47 17.77 -2.48 1.25
C LYS A 47 17.08 -1.77 2.42
N HIS A 48 16.97 -0.45 2.40
CA HIS A 48 16.25 0.28 3.44
C HIS A 48 14.74 0.09 3.32
N VAL A 49 14.23 0.11 2.09
CA VAL A 49 12.81 -0.12 1.78
C VAL A 49 12.35 -1.49 2.24
N ILE A 50 13.07 -2.55 1.87
CA ILE A 50 12.73 -3.96 2.18
C ILE A 50 12.72 -4.23 3.69
N ASN A 51 13.60 -3.55 4.43
CA ASN A 51 13.73 -3.72 5.87
C ASN A 51 12.80 -2.78 6.66
N ASP A 52 11.86 -2.09 5.99
CA ASP A 52 10.95 -1.12 6.59
C ASP A 52 11.66 -0.06 7.45
N ARG A 53 12.93 0.24 7.13
CA ARG A 53 13.69 1.24 7.89
C ARG A 53 13.16 2.62 7.51
N LEU A 54 12.77 3.37 8.53
CA LEU A 54 12.44 4.79 8.44
C LEU A 54 13.74 5.61 8.24
N VAL A 55 14.38 5.43 7.09
CA VAL A 55 15.48 6.30 6.63
C VAL A 55 14.85 7.34 5.70
N PRO A 56 15.21 8.63 5.81
CA PRO A 56 14.75 9.65 4.88
C PRO A 56 15.37 9.38 3.49
N LEU A 57 14.68 8.59 2.69
CA LEU A 57 15.01 8.38 1.28
C LEU A 57 14.41 9.52 0.48
N THR A 58 15.26 10.32 -0.16
CA THR A 58 14.86 11.57 -0.85
C THR A 58 15.05 11.50 -2.36
N SER A 59 15.52 10.37 -2.89
CA SER A 59 15.74 10.19 -4.33
C SER A 59 14.44 10.38 -5.12
N GLU A 60 14.53 10.95 -6.32
CA GLU A 60 13.38 11.11 -7.22
C GLU A 60 12.73 9.75 -7.54
N THR A 61 13.56 8.70 -7.67
CA THR A 61 13.11 7.31 -7.86
C THR A 61 12.31 6.78 -6.68
N PHE A 62 12.66 7.18 -5.44
CA PHE A 62 11.93 6.77 -4.25
C PHE A 62 10.62 7.56 -4.05
N LYS A 63 10.54 8.82 -4.47
CA LYS A 63 9.31 9.62 -4.34
C LYS A 63 8.10 8.95 -5.01
N CYS A 64 8.31 8.26 -6.14
CA CYS A 64 7.24 7.54 -6.83
C CYS A 64 7.05 6.07 -6.38
N PHE A 65 7.93 5.55 -5.52
CA PHE A 65 7.79 4.21 -4.94
C PHE A 65 6.44 4.02 -4.24
N HIS A 66 6.07 4.97 -3.38
CA HIS A 66 4.80 4.96 -2.65
C HIS A 66 3.60 4.99 -3.59
N SER A 67 3.66 5.78 -4.67
CA SER A 67 2.62 5.79 -5.72
C SER A 67 2.44 4.42 -6.37
N CYS A 68 3.55 3.75 -6.72
CA CYS A 68 3.50 2.41 -7.28
C CYS A 68 2.82 1.40 -6.32
N ILE A 69 3.19 1.43 -5.04
CA ILE A 69 2.61 0.54 -4.02
C ILE A 69 1.11 0.79 -3.87
N TYR A 70 0.74 2.05 -3.70
CA TYR A 70 -0.65 2.45 -3.47
C TYR A 70 -1.54 2.05 -4.65
N LYS A 71 -1.05 2.19 -5.90
CA LYS A 71 -1.77 1.72 -7.09
C LYS A 71 -1.93 0.20 -7.12
N LYS A 72 -0.84 -0.56 -6.90
CA LYS A 72 -0.86 -2.03 -6.96
C LYS A 72 -1.64 -2.69 -5.83
N LEU A 73 -1.82 -1.99 -4.70
CA LEU A 73 -2.63 -2.45 -3.57
C LEU A 73 -4.08 -1.92 -3.62
N GLY A 74 -4.46 -1.13 -4.63
CA GLY A 74 -5.81 -0.58 -4.73
C GLY A 74 -6.14 0.49 -3.68
N LEU A 75 -5.12 1.16 -3.13
CA LEU A 75 -5.28 2.24 -2.15
C LEU A 75 -5.71 3.57 -2.79
N ILE A 76 -5.77 3.62 -4.12
CA ILE A 76 -6.19 4.78 -4.89
C ILE A 76 -7.41 4.40 -5.71
N ALA A 77 -8.49 5.17 -5.58
CA ALA A 77 -9.71 5.03 -6.35
C ALA A 77 -10.12 6.40 -6.90
N LYS A 78 -10.30 6.50 -8.23
CA LYS A 78 -10.69 7.76 -8.90
C LYS A 78 -9.80 8.96 -8.52
N ASP A 79 -8.49 8.76 -8.56
CA ASP A 79 -7.47 9.76 -8.22
C ASP A 79 -7.53 10.31 -6.79
N LYS A 80 -8.15 9.54 -5.88
CA LYS A 80 -8.23 9.83 -4.44
C LYS A 80 -7.80 8.62 -3.63
N LEU A 81 -7.35 8.85 -2.41
CA LEU A 81 -7.10 7.76 -1.47
C LEU A 81 -8.42 7.02 -1.19
N ASN A 82 -8.37 5.70 -1.21
CA ASN A 82 -9.47 4.84 -0.79
C ASN A 82 -9.37 4.66 0.72
N ASP A 83 -10.14 5.44 1.49
CA ASP A 83 -10.05 5.48 2.96
C ASP A 83 -10.18 4.10 3.62
N ALA A 84 -11.06 3.23 3.10
CA ALA A 84 -11.27 1.89 3.64
C ALA A 84 -10.03 1.01 3.41
N ALA A 85 -9.52 0.96 2.18
CA ALA A 85 -8.32 0.18 1.85
C ALA A 85 -7.08 0.75 2.56
N LEU A 86 -7.00 2.07 2.69
CA LEU A 86 -5.92 2.76 3.36
C LEU A 86 -5.89 2.46 4.87
N LEU A 87 -7.05 2.44 5.53
CA LEU A 87 -7.14 2.07 6.94
C LEU A 87 -6.71 0.62 7.17
N ILE A 88 -7.14 -0.30 6.30
CA ILE A 88 -6.72 -1.71 6.36
C ILE A 88 -5.20 -1.81 6.21
N PHE A 89 -4.63 -1.14 5.20
CA PHE A 89 -3.19 -1.12 4.96
C PHE A 89 -2.42 -0.55 6.16
N ALA A 90 -2.88 0.57 6.72
CA ALA A 90 -2.23 1.24 7.83
C ALA A 90 -2.29 0.41 9.12
N ASN A 91 -3.44 -0.20 9.45
CA ASN A 91 -3.57 -1.09 10.60
C ASN A 91 -2.71 -2.36 10.46
N MET A 92 -2.58 -2.88 9.23
CA MET A 92 -1.70 -4.01 8.95
C MET A 92 -0.23 -3.65 9.17
N ARG A 93 0.21 -2.47 8.72
CA ARG A 93 1.61 -2.00 8.86
C ARG A 93 1.94 -1.52 10.27
N PHE A 94 0.98 -0.95 10.98
CA PHE A 94 1.15 -0.34 12.30
C PHE A 94 0.19 -0.93 13.33
N SER A 95 0.20 -2.26 13.47
CA SER A 95 -0.74 -3.02 14.32
C SER A 95 -0.74 -2.65 15.81
N LYS A 96 0.27 -1.90 16.27
CA LYS A 96 0.36 -1.40 17.65
C LYS A 96 -0.42 -0.10 17.87
N VAL A 97 -0.83 0.59 16.81
CA VAL A 97 -1.61 1.84 16.89
C VAL A 97 -3.10 1.47 16.94
N PRO A 98 -3.87 1.95 17.92
CA PRO A 98 -5.31 1.72 17.96
C PRO A 98 -6.01 2.23 16.69
N THR A 99 -6.96 1.48 16.15
CA THR A 99 -7.67 1.82 14.90
C THR A 99 -8.27 3.22 14.90
N GLU A 100 -8.88 3.66 16.00
CA GLU A 100 -9.46 5.02 16.11
C GLU A 100 -8.39 6.12 16.04
N THR A 101 -7.23 5.85 16.65
CA THR A 101 -6.06 6.74 16.55
C THR A 101 -5.56 6.78 15.12
N MET A 102 -5.48 5.63 14.44
CA MET A 102 -5.06 5.55 13.05
C MET A 102 -5.98 6.35 12.12
N VAL A 103 -7.30 6.22 12.27
CA VAL A 103 -8.28 7.02 11.51
C VAL A 103 -8.02 8.52 11.69
N THR A 104 -7.72 8.96 12.91
CA THR A 104 -7.42 10.35 13.21
C THR A 104 -6.12 10.80 12.52
N LYS A 105 -5.05 10.00 12.57
CA LYS A 105 -3.77 10.33 11.92
C LYS A 105 -3.88 10.37 10.40
N LEU A 106 -4.57 9.39 9.79
CA LEU A 106 -4.79 9.35 8.34
C LEU A 106 -5.55 10.61 7.86
N LYS A 107 -6.58 11.04 8.60
CA LYS A 107 -7.30 12.28 8.29
C LYS A 107 -6.43 13.52 8.44
N ALA A 108 -5.61 13.59 9.49
CA ALA A 108 -4.73 14.74 9.74
C ALA A 108 -3.67 14.93 8.64
N CYS A 109 -3.17 13.83 8.07
CA CYS A 109 -2.15 13.87 7.02
C CYS A 109 -2.71 14.03 5.59
N ASN A 110 -4.01 13.82 5.37
CA ASN A 110 -4.61 13.94 4.05
C ASN A 110 -4.94 15.40 3.72
N THR A 111 -4.09 16.05 2.93
CA THR A 111 -4.20 17.48 2.57
C THR A 111 -5.15 17.78 1.41
N LYS A 112 -5.90 16.79 0.90
CA LYS A 112 -6.80 16.92 -0.27
C LYS A 112 -6.11 17.41 -1.57
N GLU A 113 -4.79 17.37 -1.63
CA GLU A 113 -4.01 17.57 -2.85
C GLU A 113 -4.30 16.43 -3.85
N PRO A 114 -4.05 16.63 -5.17
CA PRO A 114 -4.09 15.56 -6.15
C PRO A 114 -3.20 14.39 -5.73
N VAL A 115 -3.69 13.15 -5.90
CA VAL A 115 -2.92 11.95 -5.50
C VAL A 115 -1.83 11.65 -6.54
N ASP A 116 -0.68 12.29 -6.35
CA ASP A 116 0.53 12.08 -7.13
C ASP A 116 1.70 11.56 -6.26
N CYS A 117 2.88 11.35 -6.86
CA CYS A 117 4.06 10.89 -6.12
C CYS A 117 4.47 11.84 -4.99
N LYS A 118 4.36 13.16 -5.22
CA LYS A 118 4.78 14.18 -4.25
C LYS A 118 3.82 14.21 -3.06
N PHE A 119 2.53 14.16 -3.32
CA PHE A 119 1.50 14.04 -2.29
C PHE A 119 1.70 12.78 -1.47
N LEU A 120 1.83 11.61 -2.11
CA LEU A 120 1.97 10.34 -1.39
C LEU A 120 3.24 10.28 -0.55
N PHE A 121 4.35 10.82 -1.05
CA PHE A 121 5.58 10.96 -0.27
C PHE A 121 5.39 11.85 0.96
N LYS A 122 4.74 13.01 0.84
CA LYS A 122 4.43 13.87 1.99
C LYS A 122 3.47 13.18 2.98
N PHE A 123 2.45 12.52 2.45
CA PHE A 123 1.43 11.81 3.21
C PHE A 123 2.07 10.73 4.09
N ASP A 124 2.89 9.85 3.51
CA ASP A 124 3.56 8.77 4.25
C ASP A 124 4.56 9.31 5.28
N ASN A 125 5.28 10.39 4.97
CA ASN A 125 6.15 11.05 5.95
C ASN A 125 5.36 11.65 7.12
N CYS A 126 4.27 12.35 6.83
CA CYS A 126 3.38 12.88 7.87
C CYS A 126 2.85 11.76 8.77
N LEU A 127 2.42 10.65 8.18
CA LEU A 127 1.89 9.51 8.92
C LEU A 127 2.95 8.87 9.81
N ALA A 128 4.17 8.65 9.27
CA ALA A 128 5.29 8.11 10.03
C ALA A 128 5.66 8.99 11.23
N VAL A 129 5.76 10.31 11.04
CA VAL A 129 6.02 11.26 12.13
C VAL A 129 4.88 11.26 13.15
N SER A 130 3.63 11.24 12.68
CA SER A 130 2.44 11.26 13.54
C SER A 130 2.25 9.99 14.37
N ILE A 131 2.87 8.87 13.96
CA ILE A 131 2.85 7.59 14.68
C ILE A 131 4.04 7.48 15.65
N ALA A 132 5.18 8.09 15.32
CA ALA A 132 6.39 8.03 16.13
C ALA A 132 6.39 9.02 17.31
N GLY A 133 5.61 10.10 17.22
CA GLY A 133 5.39 11.08 18.29
C GLY A 133 4.15 10.77 19.13
#